data_AF-A0A2U9IWM0-F1
#
_entry.id   AF-A0A2U9IWM0-F1
#
_cell.length_a   1.000
_cell.length_b   1.000
_cell.length_c   1.000
_cell.angle_alpha   90.00
_cell.angle_beta   90.00
_cell.angle_gamma   90.00
#
_symmetry.space_group_name_H-M   'P 1'
#
loop_
_entity.id
_entity.type
_entity.pdbx_description
1 polymer ?
#
loop_
_entity_poly.entity_id
_entity_poly.type
_entity_poly.pdbx_seq_one_letter_code
_entity_poly.pdbx_strand_id
1 'polypeptide(L)'
;MEKVYASDLLNANYYGDMSRIGVIMDVNDPTKLVTKLGFFREVILYPMPDTLKETLELAGSLREHQVPTGIEGSPLSVEPQLRHENPMKFLNVSFQWKQNDYLTWDIDSRVNLKSGVDGYLIGRDFPIEDPRTGLLGFLLGKTSYVTFVRQEEEVSIGSINGGLKDEEYLIRPTKWMTDMTVVKIKERRRNEIVVNSWELFCRPLGSVFMPVTKGEIFDVIMKLKMRSSHYPLECLKCLESSRV
;
A
#
# COMPACT_ATOMS: atom_id res chain seq x y z
N MET A 1 -8.26 24.04 -7.85
CA MET A 1 -7.27 23.59 -6.86
C MET A 1 -5.91 23.77 -7.49
N GLU A 2 -5.02 24.49 -6.83
CA GLU A 2 -3.64 24.66 -7.31
C GLU A 2 -2.90 23.31 -7.19
N LYS A 3 -2.14 22.95 -8.24
CA LYS A 3 -1.28 21.76 -8.25
C LYS A 3 0.16 22.24 -8.12
N VAL A 4 0.91 21.60 -7.23
CA VAL A 4 2.34 21.88 -7.03
C VAL A 4 3.17 20.63 -7.32
N TYR A 5 4.40 20.80 -7.79
CA TYR A 5 5.31 19.69 -7.96
C TYR A 5 5.83 19.21 -6.60
N ALA A 6 6.00 17.90 -6.46
CA ALA A 6 6.57 17.30 -5.26
C ALA A 6 8.01 17.80 -5.02
N SER A 7 8.80 17.98 -6.08
CA SER A 7 10.13 18.58 -6.01
C SER A 7 10.15 19.99 -5.43
N ASP A 8 9.18 20.84 -5.78
CA ASP A 8 9.03 22.18 -5.20
C ASP A 8 8.68 22.12 -3.71
N LEU A 9 7.75 21.24 -3.34
CA LEU A 9 7.38 21.03 -1.94
C LEU A 9 8.54 20.53 -1.09
N LEU A 10 9.47 19.74 -1.63
CA LEU A 10 10.66 19.32 -0.90
C LEU A 10 11.57 20.50 -0.54
N ASN A 11 11.71 21.46 -1.45
CA ASN A 11 12.64 22.58 -1.32
C ASN A 11 12.03 23.82 -0.63
N ALA A 12 10.71 23.92 -0.57
CA ALA A 12 10.01 25.04 0.05
C ALA A 12 9.54 24.75 1.48
N ASN A 13 9.56 25.78 2.33
CA ASN A 13 8.73 25.80 3.54
C ASN A 13 7.36 26.35 3.13
N TYR A 14 6.35 25.49 3.11
CA TYR A 14 4.99 25.89 2.75
C TYR A 14 4.31 26.51 3.98
N TYR A 15 3.94 27.79 3.88
CA TYR A 15 3.24 28.55 4.93
C TYR A 15 1.81 28.97 4.50
N GLY A 16 1.27 28.31 3.47
CA GLY A 16 -0.06 28.61 2.94
C GLY A 16 -1.21 27.96 3.71
N ASP A 17 -2.43 28.08 3.18
CA ASP A 17 -3.62 27.40 3.71
C ASP A 17 -3.45 25.88 3.64
N MET A 18 -3.53 25.23 4.80
CA MET A 18 -3.36 23.78 4.97
C MET A 18 -4.70 23.02 4.80
N SER A 19 -5.70 23.63 4.17
CA SER A 19 -6.99 22.99 3.94
C SER A 19 -6.90 21.83 2.93
N ARG A 20 -6.34 22.07 1.74
CA ARG A 20 -6.28 21.07 0.66
C ARG A 20 -5.15 21.35 -0.31
N ILE A 21 -4.46 20.29 -0.76
CA ILE A 21 -3.36 20.39 -1.73
C ILE A 21 -3.41 19.32 -2.82
N GLY A 22 -3.07 19.72 -4.04
CA GLY A 22 -2.81 18.81 -5.16
C GLY A 22 -1.31 18.71 -5.43
N VAL A 23 -0.76 17.50 -5.50
CA VAL A 23 0.68 17.26 -5.66
C VAL A 23 0.96 16.42 -6.89
N ILE A 24 1.74 16.96 -7.83
CA ILE A 24 2.28 16.23 -8.98
C ILE A 24 3.51 15.46 -8.52
N MET A 25 3.47 14.13 -8.67
CA MET A 25 4.53 13.24 -8.19
C MET A 25 5.64 13.13 -9.22
N ASP A 26 6.61 14.06 -9.15
CA ASP A 26 7.77 14.14 -10.05
C ASP A 26 9.10 13.70 -9.38
N VAL A 27 9.01 13.03 -8.23
CA VAL A 27 10.17 12.59 -7.44
C VAL A 27 10.16 11.10 -7.16
N ASN A 28 11.35 10.48 -7.18
CA ASN A 28 11.55 9.07 -6.90
C ASN A 28 11.82 8.76 -5.41
N ASP A 29 11.95 9.80 -4.58
CA ASP A 29 12.08 9.68 -3.12
C ASP A 29 11.04 10.58 -2.43
N PRO A 30 9.86 10.04 -2.07
CA PRO A 30 8.80 10.80 -1.42
C PRO A 30 8.95 10.83 0.11
N THR A 31 10.07 10.35 0.69
CA THR A 31 10.18 10.12 2.14
C THR A 31 9.92 11.38 2.96
N LYS A 32 10.45 12.52 2.53
CA LYS A 32 10.27 13.81 3.22
C LYS A 32 8.90 14.44 2.96
N LEU A 33 8.14 13.95 1.98
CA LEU A 33 6.82 14.51 1.67
C LEU A 33 5.76 14.09 2.69
N VAL A 34 5.86 12.91 3.29
CA VAL A 34 4.88 12.42 4.29
C VAL A 34 4.70 13.45 5.41
N THR A 35 5.79 13.88 6.03
CA THR A 35 5.76 14.83 7.14
C THR A 35 5.18 16.18 6.69
N LYS A 36 5.53 16.66 5.49
CA LYS A 36 5.01 17.94 4.98
C LYS A 36 3.52 17.86 4.67
N LEU A 37 3.09 16.79 4.01
CA LEU A 37 1.71 16.59 3.60
C LEU A 37 0.81 16.20 4.77
N GLY A 38 1.37 15.68 5.86
CA GLY A 38 0.65 15.36 7.09
C GLY A 38 -0.01 16.56 7.79
N PHE A 39 0.37 17.79 7.45
CA PHE A 39 -0.25 19.00 7.98
C PHE A 39 -1.52 19.42 7.23
N PHE A 40 -1.79 18.85 6.05
CA PHE A 40 -2.96 19.21 5.26
C PHE A 40 -4.19 18.38 5.68
N ARG A 41 -5.39 18.97 5.57
CA ARG A 41 -6.64 18.23 5.84
C ARG A 41 -7.01 17.27 4.71
N GLU A 42 -6.63 17.59 3.46
CA GLU A 42 -6.88 16.76 2.28
C GLU A 42 -5.69 16.83 1.31
N VAL A 43 -5.28 15.67 0.80
CA VAL A 43 -4.20 15.55 -0.19
C VAL A 43 -4.68 14.81 -1.42
N ILE A 44 -4.40 15.33 -2.62
CA ILE A 44 -4.64 14.63 -3.88
C ILE A 44 -3.32 14.48 -4.61
N LEU A 45 -2.94 13.24 -4.90
CA LEU A 45 -1.71 12.91 -5.62
C LEU A 45 -2.01 12.70 -7.11
N TYR A 46 -1.12 13.21 -7.94
CA TYR A 46 -1.16 13.10 -9.39
C TYR A 46 0.08 12.31 -9.85
N PRO A 47 -0.04 10.99 -10.05
CA PRO A 47 1.07 10.15 -10.48
C PRO A 47 1.57 10.57 -11.87
N MET A 48 2.87 10.53 -12.08
CA MET A 48 3.47 10.48 -13.41
C MET A 48 3.67 9.01 -13.80
N PRO A 49 3.80 8.68 -15.11
CA PRO A 49 3.90 7.30 -15.57
C PRO A 49 4.95 6.46 -14.84
N ASP A 50 6.10 7.07 -14.51
CA ASP A 50 7.24 6.40 -13.87
C ASP A 50 7.30 6.58 -12.35
N THR A 51 6.34 7.27 -11.73
CA THR A 51 6.29 7.51 -10.27
C THR A 51 5.11 6.81 -9.59
N LEU A 52 4.53 5.81 -10.25
CA LEU A 52 3.42 5.04 -9.70
C LEU A 52 3.80 4.41 -8.35
N LYS A 53 4.98 3.80 -8.28
CA LYS A 53 5.48 3.15 -7.07
C LYS A 53 5.47 4.12 -5.89
N GLU A 54 6.11 5.27 -6.07
CA GLU A 54 6.25 6.32 -5.06
C GLU A 54 4.90 6.93 -4.69
N THR A 55 4.02 7.11 -5.68
CA THR A 55 2.67 7.64 -5.48
C THR A 55 1.82 6.72 -4.62
N LEU A 56 1.79 5.41 -4.93
CA LEU A 56 1.01 4.44 -4.15
C LEU A 56 1.50 4.36 -2.71
N GLU A 57 2.81 4.49 -2.50
CA GLU A 57 3.44 4.39 -1.19
C GLU A 57 3.23 5.63 -0.34
N LEU A 58 3.36 6.82 -0.93
CA LEU A 58 2.98 8.06 -0.27
C LEU A 58 1.49 8.08 0.07
N ALA A 59 0.62 7.66 -0.86
CA ALA A 59 -0.81 7.57 -0.63
C ALA A 59 -1.14 6.63 0.53
N GLY A 60 -0.59 5.41 0.52
CA GLY A 60 -0.78 4.45 1.60
C GLY A 60 -0.32 5.02 2.95
N SER A 61 0.83 5.70 2.97
CA SER A 61 1.39 6.25 4.21
C SER A 61 0.51 7.34 4.80
N LEU A 62 0.07 8.31 3.99
CA LEU A 62 -0.78 9.39 4.45
C LEU A 62 -2.12 8.87 5.00
N ARG A 63 -2.72 7.88 4.33
CA ARG A 63 -4.00 7.28 4.76
C ARG A 63 -3.87 6.53 6.08
N GLU A 64 -2.77 5.81 6.29
CA GLU A 64 -2.48 5.14 7.56
C GLU A 64 -2.25 6.16 8.70
N HIS A 65 -1.69 7.33 8.39
CA HIS A 65 -1.56 8.48 9.29
C HIS A 65 -2.85 9.31 9.44
N GLN A 66 -3.98 8.83 8.94
CA GLN A 66 -5.30 9.48 9.03
C GLN A 66 -5.40 10.81 8.27
N VAL A 67 -4.61 10.97 7.22
CA VAL A 67 -4.72 12.10 6.29
C VAL A 67 -5.60 11.67 5.11
N PRO A 68 -6.80 12.27 4.93
CA PRO A 68 -7.64 12.02 3.77
C PRO A 68 -6.87 12.22 2.45
N THR A 69 -6.64 11.12 1.73
CA THR A 69 -5.77 11.14 0.55
C THR A 69 -6.43 10.46 -0.64
N GLY A 70 -6.40 11.11 -1.79
CA GLY A 70 -6.87 10.58 -3.08
C GLY A 70 -5.73 10.51 -4.09
N ILE A 71 -5.90 9.66 -5.10
CA ILE A 71 -5.10 9.69 -6.33
C ILE A 71 -6.02 10.22 -7.43
N GLU A 72 -5.49 10.95 -8.42
CA GLU A 72 -6.26 11.54 -9.52
C GLU A 72 -7.40 10.65 -10.03
N GLY A 73 -8.60 11.23 -10.13
CA GLY A 73 -9.81 10.52 -10.56
C GLY A 73 -10.42 9.56 -9.53
N SER A 74 -9.77 9.35 -8.38
CA SER A 74 -10.23 8.48 -7.29
C SER A 74 -10.63 9.29 -6.05
N PRO A 75 -11.60 8.81 -5.26
CA PRO A 75 -12.05 9.50 -4.06
C PRO A 75 -10.96 9.55 -2.98
N LEU A 76 -11.10 10.53 -2.09
CA LEU A 76 -10.33 10.58 -0.85
C LEU A 76 -10.70 9.37 0.02
N SER A 77 -9.71 8.79 0.69
CA SER A 77 -9.96 7.79 1.71
C SER A 77 -8.97 7.94 2.87
N VAL A 78 -9.29 7.28 3.98
CA VAL A 78 -8.41 7.05 5.12
C VAL A 78 -8.45 5.57 5.48
N GLU A 79 -7.38 5.05 6.05
CA GLU A 79 -7.40 3.66 6.50
C GLU A 79 -8.07 3.57 7.88
N PRO A 80 -9.05 2.67 8.06
CA PRO A 80 -9.76 2.55 9.33
C PRO A 80 -8.79 2.06 10.41
N GLN A 81 -8.57 2.88 11.43
CA GLN A 81 -7.92 2.44 12.65
C GLN A 81 -8.90 1.62 13.47
N LEU A 82 -9.00 0.33 13.15
CA LEU A 82 -9.68 -0.60 14.03
C LEU A 82 -8.82 -0.73 15.29
N ARG A 83 -9.29 -0.14 16.40
CA ARG A 83 -8.71 -0.39 17.72
C ARG A 83 -8.74 -1.90 17.96
N HIS A 84 -7.58 -2.51 17.91
CA HIS A 84 -7.40 -3.83 18.48
C HIS A 84 -7.56 -3.69 19.99
N GLU A 85 -8.70 -4.13 20.53
CA GLU A 85 -8.86 -4.26 21.99
C GLU A 85 -7.84 -5.27 22.56
N ASN A 86 -7.26 -6.13 21.71
CA ASN A 86 -6.10 -6.95 22.01
C ASN A 86 -5.18 -7.03 20.78
N PRO A 87 -3.86 -6.78 20.91
CA PRO A 87 -2.91 -6.97 19.81
C PRO A 87 -2.99 -8.43 19.33
N MET A 88 -2.98 -8.64 18.02
CA MET A 88 -2.88 -10.00 17.47
C MET A 88 -1.65 -10.68 18.06
N LYS A 89 -1.87 -11.71 18.86
CA LYS A 89 -0.82 -12.61 19.32
C LYS A 89 -0.48 -13.56 18.19
N PHE A 90 0.39 -13.12 17.31
CA PHE A 90 1.12 -14.04 16.47
C PHE A 90 2.10 -14.79 17.37
N LEU A 91 1.92 -16.11 17.49
CA LEU A 91 2.92 -16.95 18.16
C LEU A 91 4.26 -16.70 17.48
N ASN A 92 5.27 -16.36 18.29
CA ASN A 92 6.62 -16.11 17.83
C ASN A 92 6.79 -14.91 16.90
N VAL A 93 5.94 -13.88 16.90
CA VAL A 93 6.22 -12.63 16.16
C VAL A 93 6.17 -11.47 17.11
N SER A 94 7.27 -10.72 17.22
CA SER A 94 7.28 -9.43 17.92
C SER A 94 7.45 -8.32 16.91
N PHE A 95 6.44 -7.45 16.81
CA PHE A 95 6.56 -6.19 16.09
C PHE A 95 7.27 -5.19 17.00
N GLN A 96 8.43 -4.72 16.56
CA GLN A 96 8.98 -3.48 17.10
C GLN A 96 8.47 -2.37 16.19
N TRP A 97 7.85 -1.35 16.79
CA TRP A 97 7.42 -0.16 16.08
C TRP A 97 8.34 0.97 16.52
N LYS A 98 9.33 1.33 15.71
CA LYS A 98 10.03 2.59 15.94
C LYS A 98 9.13 3.75 15.52
N GLN A 99 9.11 4.75 16.38
CA GLN A 99 8.28 5.95 16.26
C GLN A 99 8.89 6.96 15.29
N ASN A 100 9.44 6.50 14.16
CA ASN A 100 10.04 7.37 13.15
C ASN A 100 9.10 7.51 11.94
N ASP A 101 8.98 8.74 11.43
CA ASP A 101 8.04 9.22 10.40
C ASP A 101 8.29 8.70 8.98
N TYR A 102 8.73 7.45 8.82
CA TYR A 102 9.05 6.91 7.51
C TYR A 102 7.82 6.27 6.85
N LEU A 103 7.80 6.35 5.51
CA LEU A 103 6.77 5.83 4.62
C LEU A 103 6.31 4.41 5.02
N THR A 104 5.17 3.96 4.50
CA THR A 104 4.55 2.61 4.59
C THR A 104 5.46 1.38 4.67
N TRP A 105 6.72 1.53 4.27
CA TRP A 105 7.79 0.56 4.23
C TRP A 105 8.40 0.27 5.60
N ASP A 106 8.30 1.20 6.56
CA ASP A 106 8.99 1.09 7.85
C ASP A 106 8.00 0.71 8.97
N ILE A 107 7.47 -0.51 8.88
CA ILE A 107 7.43 -1.31 10.11
C ILE A 107 8.90 -1.57 10.39
N ASP A 108 9.43 -1.11 11.54
CA ASP A 108 10.84 -1.31 11.92
C ASP A 108 11.27 -2.67 11.38
N SER A 109 12.31 -2.70 10.54
CA SER A 109 12.96 -3.88 9.92
C SER A 109 13.28 -5.04 10.90
N ARG A 110 12.85 -4.90 12.16
CA ARG A 110 12.87 -5.78 13.30
C ARG A 110 11.50 -6.40 13.61
N VAL A 111 10.73 -6.81 12.58
CA VAL A 111 9.72 -7.86 12.78
C VAL A 111 10.49 -9.15 13.04
N ASN A 112 10.73 -9.43 14.32
CA ASN A 112 11.42 -10.63 14.76
C ASN A 112 10.41 -11.78 14.83
N LEU A 113 10.56 -12.77 13.95
CA LEU A 113 9.93 -14.08 14.17
C LEU A 113 10.84 -14.88 15.12
N LYS A 114 10.42 -15.10 16.37
CA LYS A 114 11.11 -15.94 17.36
C LYS A 114 11.03 -17.42 16.99
N SER A 115 11.88 -17.90 16.09
CA SER A 115 12.22 -19.33 16.06
C SER A 115 13.66 -19.51 16.57
N GLY A 116 13.82 -19.77 17.88
CA GLY A 116 15.06 -20.25 18.49
C GLY A 116 16.34 -19.41 18.28
N VAL A 117 16.76 -18.70 19.34
CA VAL A 117 18.08 -18.08 19.60
C VAL A 117 18.64 -17.05 18.58
N ASP A 118 18.31 -17.13 17.29
CA ASP A 118 18.59 -16.10 16.27
C ASP A 118 17.27 -15.67 15.62
N GLY A 119 16.81 -14.46 15.94
CA GLY A 119 15.54 -13.94 15.43
C GLY A 119 15.54 -13.83 13.90
N TYR A 120 14.51 -14.37 13.26
CA TYR A 120 14.26 -14.22 11.83
C TYR A 120 13.74 -12.81 11.55
N LEU A 121 14.38 -12.08 10.64
CA LEU A 121 14.09 -10.68 10.34
C LEU A 121 13.54 -10.51 8.92
N ILE A 122 12.29 -10.05 8.82
CA ILE A 122 11.66 -9.74 7.53
C ILE A 122 12.37 -8.53 6.89
N GLY A 123 12.77 -8.65 5.61
CA GLY A 123 13.54 -7.66 4.87
C GLY A 123 15.06 -7.90 4.87
N ARG A 124 15.61 -8.55 5.91
CA ARG A 124 17.00 -9.06 5.90
C ARG A 124 17.06 -10.48 5.35
N ASP A 125 16.17 -11.33 5.87
CA ASP A 125 16.17 -12.78 5.61
C ASP A 125 15.10 -13.18 4.57
N PHE A 126 14.32 -12.21 4.07
CA PHE A 126 13.27 -12.40 3.07
C PHE A 126 13.41 -11.35 1.96
N PRO A 127 13.32 -11.71 0.67
CA PRO A 127 13.61 -10.81 -0.45
C PRO A 127 12.50 -9.78 -0.73
N ILE A 128 11.59 -9.55 0.23
CA ILE A 128 10.44 -8.65 0.08
C ILE A 128 10.75 -7.35 0.84
N GLU A 129 10.79 -6.25 0.11
CA GLU A 129 11.11 -4.92 0.66
C GLU A 129 10.06 -4.40 1.65
N ASP A 130 8.78 -4.76 1.47
CA ASP A 130 7.70 -4.42 2.40
C ASP A 130 7.55 -5.50 3.50
N PRO A 131 7.83 -5.18 4.78
CA PRO A 131 7.76 -6.14 5.88
C PRO A 131 6.38 -6.78 6.07
N ARG A 132 5.31 -6.06 5.70
CA ARG A 132 3.93 -6.54 5.80
C ARG A 132 3.63 -7.65 4.80
N THR A 133 4.00 -7.39 3.55
CA THR A 133 3.94 -8.38 2.48
C THR A 133 4.87 -9.56 2.80
N GLY A 134 6.05 -9.30 3.40
CA GLY A 134 6.95 -10.34 3.90
C GLY A 134 6.33 -11.25 4.97
N LEU A 135 5.57 -10.69 5.92
CA LEU A 135 4.88 -11.47 6.94
C LEU A 135 3.78 -12.35 6.34
N LEU A 136 2.99 -11.81 5.40
CA LEU A 136 2.03 -12.62 4.64
C LEU A 136 2.73 -13.73 3.87
N GLY A 137 3.87 -13.42 3.23
CA GLY A 137 4.68 -14.39 2.51
C GLY A 137 5.13 -15.53 3.41
N PHE A 138 5.66 -15.21 4.60
CA PHE A 138 6.03 -16.23 5.59
C PHE A 138 4.83 -17.12 5.98
N LEU A 139 3.68 -16.52 6.29
CA LEU A 139 2.47 -17.26 6.71
C LEU A 139 1.89 -18.16 5.62
N LEU A 140 2.02 -17.74 4.36
CA LEU A 140 1.54 -18.48 3.20
C LEU A 140 2.61 -19.41 2.60
N GLY A 141 3.84 -19.38 3.11
CA GLY A 141 4.97 -20.12 2.54
C GLY A 141 5.36 -19.61 1.14
N LYS A 142 5.20 -18.32 0.88
CA LYS A 142 5.39 -17.66 -0.41
C LYS A 142 6.49 -16.61 -0.37
N THR A 143 7.42 -16.71 -1.33
CA THR A 143 8.47 -15.71 -1.56
C THR A 143 8.18 -14.81 -2.76
N SER A 144 7.12 -15.10 -3.52
CA SER A 144 6.74 -14.30 -4.69
C SER A 144 5.97 -13.05 -4.28
N TYR A 145 6.19 -11.96 -5.01
CA TYR A 145 5.50 -10.69 -4.79
C TYR A 145 5.48 -9.87 -6.08
N VAL A 146 4.64 -8.84 -6.10
CA VAL A 146 4.43 -7.97 -7.25
C VAL A 146 4.63 -6.53 -6.81
N THR A 147 5.48 -5.80 -7.52
CA THR A 147 5.73 -4.37 -7.24
C THR A 147 5.21 -3.53 -8.40
N PHE A 148 4.22 -2.68 -8.15
CA PHE A 148 3.69 -1.74 -9.14
C PHE A 148 4.64 -0.58 -9.38
N VAL A 149 5.06 -0.42 -10.64
CA VAL A 149 6.12 0.52 -11.02
C VAL A 149 5.70 1.50 -12.11
N ARG A 150 4.76 1.12 -12.99
CA ARG A 150 4.35 1.95 -14.11
C ARG A 150 2.84 2.06 -14.22
N GLN A 151 2.36 3.25 -14.56
CA GLN A 151 0.97 3.50 -14.93
C GLN A 151 0.83 3.74 -16.43
N GLU A 152 -0.21 3.15 -17.01
CA GLU A 152 -0.75 3.46 -18.35
C GLU A 152 -2.18 4.00 -18.18
N GLU A 153 -2.91 4.33 -19.26
CA GLU A 153 -4.19 5.07 -19.18
C GLU A 153 -5.18 4.51 -18.15
N GLU A 154 -5.56 3.23 -18.29
CA GLU A 154 -6.55 2.59 -17.40
C GLU A 154 -5.97 1.43 -16.57
N VAL A 155 -4.69 1.13 -16.78
CA VAL A 155 -4.04 -0.03 -16.19
C VAL A 155 -2.72 0.32 -15.55
N SER A 156 -2.39 -0.42 -14.50
CA SER A 156 -1.13 -0.31 -13.80
C SER A 156 -0.38 -1.62 -13.92
N ILE A 157 0.94 -1.50 -14.06
CA ILE A 157 1.82 -2.61 -14.36
C ILE A 157 2.76 -2.85 -13.18
N GLY A 158 2.74 -4.09 -12.71
CA GLY A 158 3.60 -4.57 -11.65
C GLY A 158 4.62 -5.58 -12.15
N SER A 159 5.86 -5.43 -11.69
CA SER A 159 6.92 -6.41 -11.93
C SER A 159 6.76 -7.60 -10.99
N ILE A 160 6.86 -8.81 -11.53
CA ILE A 160 6.80 -10.06 -10.77
C ILE A 160 8.19 -10.39 -10.25
N ASN A 161 8.29 -10.58 -8.93
CA ASN A 161 9.47 -11.15 -8.30
C ASN A 161 9.13 -12.58 -7.83
N GLY A 162 9.85 -13.57 -8.35
CA GLY A 162 9.60 -14.99 -8.09
C GLY A 162 8.60 -15.63 -9.05
N GLY A 163 8.05 -16.79 -8.67
CA GLY A 163 7.13 -17.56 -9.50
C GLY A 163 5.67 -17.37 -9.09
N LEU A 164 4.81 -17.19 -10.09
CA LEU A 164 3.35 -17.29 -9.95
C LEU A 164 2.87 -18.63 -10.48
N LYS A 165 1.92 -19.24 -9.80
CA LYS A 165 1.17 -20.44 -10.16
C LYS A 165 -0.24 -20.04 -10.64
N ASP A 166 -1.26 -20.39 -9.87
CA ASP A 166 -2.69 -20.20 -10.12
C ASP A 166 -3.28 -19.01 -9.35
N GLU A 167 -2.45 -18.08 -8.86
CA GLU A 167 -2.91 -16.89 -8.16
C GLU A 167 -3.67 -15.94 -9.10
N GLU A 168 -4.85 -15.52 -8.65
CA GLU A 168 -5.77 -14.64 -9.40
C GLU A 168 -5.89 -13.25 -8.77
N TYR A 169 -5.38 -13.09 -7.55
CA TYR A 169 -5.53 -11.88 -6.75
C TYR A 169 -4.20 -11.46 -6.15
N LEU A 170 -4.12 -10.18 -5.81
CA LEU A 170 -3.01 -9.56 -5.11
C LEU A 170 -3.54 -8.96 -3.82
N ILE A 171 -2.87 -9.22 -2.70
CA ILE A 171 -3.24 -8.66 -1.39
C ILE A 171 -2.10 -7.89 -0.74
N ARG A 172 -2.45 -6.81 -0.05
CA ARG A 172 -1.53 -6.06 0.82
C ARG A 172 -2.29 -5.71 2.10
N PRO A 173 -1.77 -6.02 3.29
CA PRO A 173 -2.43 -5.66 4.53
C PRO A 173 -2.01 -4.24 4.95
N THR A 174 -2.85 -3.60 5.75
CA THR A 174 -2.55 -2.32 6.38
C THR A 174 -1.41 -2.47 7.39
N LYS A 175 -0.80 -1.35 7.79
CA LYS A 175 0.16 -1.28 8.90
C LYS A 175 -0.35 -1.97 10.16
N TRP A 176 -1.64 -1.84 10.48
CA TRP A 176 -2.21 -2.41 11.69
C TRP A 176 -2.52 -3.91 11.57
N MET A 177 -2.38 -4.51 10.38
CA MET A 177 -2.75 -5.90 10.09
C MET A 177 -4.22 -6.21 10.44
N THR A 178 -5.08 -5.20 10.43
CA THR A 178 -6.53 -5.29 10.75
C THR A 178 -7.40 -5.43 9.51
N ASP A 179 -6.87 -4.97 8.37
CA ASP A 179 -7.55 -4.81 7.10
C ASP A 179 -6.57 -5.05 5.95
N MET A 180 -7.08 -5.36 4.76
CA MET A 180 -6.27 -5.59 3.56
C MET A 180 -6.93 -5.06 2.29
N THR A 181 -6.11 -4.55 1.38
CA THR A 181 -6.50 -4.27 0.00
C THR A 181 -6.38 -5.55 -0.81
N VAL A 182 -7.39 -5.82 -1.63
CA VAL A 182 -7.44 -6.95 -2.56
C VAL A 182 -7.61 -6.39 -3.97
N VAL A 183 -6.74 -6.79 -4.89
CA VAL A 183 -6.77 -6.40 -6.30
C VAL A 183 -6.85 -7.65 -7.16
N LYS A 184 -7.67 -7.62 -8.21
CA LYS A 184 -7.77 -8.73 -9.15
C LYS A 184 -6.74 -8.60 -10.27
N ILE A 185 -6.09 -9.70 -10.61
CA ILE A 185 -5.20 -9.77 -11.76
C ILE A 185 -6.05 -9.71 -13.04
N LYS A 186 -5.79 -8.71 -13.89
CA LYS A 186 -6.46 -8.55 -15.19
C LYS A 186 -5.77 -9.39 -16.26
N GLU A 187 -4.44 -9.28 -16.32
CA GLU A 187 -3.61 -9.99 -17.29
C GLU A 187 -2.28 -10.40 -16.64
N ARG A 188 -1.77 -11.57 -17.01
CA ARG A 188 -0.45 -12.04 -16.64
C ARG A 188 0.42 -12.14 -17.89
N ARG A 189 1.53 -11.41 -17.87
CA ARG A 189 2.61 -11.51 -18.87
C ARG A 189 3.79 -12.24 -18.23
N ARG A 190 4.83 -12.51 -19.01
CA ARG A 190 5.97 -13.34 -18.58
C ARG A 190 6.55 -12.89 -17.24
N ASN A 191 6.81 -11.60 -17.08
CA ASN A 191 7.41 -11.00 -15.88
C ASN A 191 6.58 -9.83 -15.31
N GLU A 192 5.35 -9.64 -15.80
CA GLU A 192 4.50 -8.51 -15.41
C GLU A 192 3.10 -8.97 -15.09
N ILE A 193 2.46 -8.27 -14.16
CA ILE A 193 1.03 -8.31 -13.93
C ILE A 193 0.43 -6.98 -14.32
N VAL A 194 -0.73 -7.05 -14.98
CA VAL A 194 -1.57 -5.90 -15.27
C VAL A 194 -2.81 -5.96 -14.39
N VAL A 195 -3.15 -4.84 -13.77
CA VAL A 195 -4.40 -4.65 -13.02
C VAL A 195 -5.07 -3.36 -13.47
N ASN A 196 -6.37 -3.21 -13.18
CA ASN A 196 -7.02 -1.92 -13.44
C ASN A 196 -6.52 -0.87 -12.44
N SER A 197 -6.15 0.32 -12.92
CA SER A 197 -5.60 1.37 -12.07
C SER A 197 -6.58 1.82 -10.98
N TRP A 198 -7.88 1.81 -11.26
CA TRP A 198 -8.90 2.15 -10.27
C TRP A 198 -8.86 1.24 -9.04
N GLU A 199 -8.58 -0.06 -9.20
CA GLU A 199 -8.48 -1.02 -8.09
C GLU A 199 -7.30 -0.64 -7.18
N LEU A 200 -6.20 -0.20 -7.79
CA LEU A 200 -5.00 0.24 -7.08
C LEU A 200 -5.10 1.66 -6.51
N PHE A 201 -5.95 2.53 -7.04
CA PHE A 201 -6.03 3.95 -6.64
C PHE A 201 -7.12 4.23 -5.62
N CYS A 202 -8.17 3.41 -5.61
CA CYS A 202 -9.22 3.49 -4.61
C CYS A 202 -8.64 3.33 -3.19
N ARG A 203 -7.89 2.25 -2.93
CA ARG A 203 -7.26 1.97 -1.62
C ARG A 203 -5.83 1.44 -1.71
N PRO A 204 -4.86 2.19 -2.27
CA PRO A 204 -3.46 1.83 -2.14
C PRO A 204 -3.04 1.80 -0.67
N LEU A 205 -2.47 0.67 -0.26
CA LEU A 205 -1.69 0.56 0.97
C LEU A 205 -0.17 0.65 0.70
N GLY A 206 0.16 0.89 -0.57
CA GLY A 206 1.49 0.91 -1.17
C GLY A 206 1.52 0.15 -2.49
N SER A 207 2.72 -0.14 -2.97
CA SER A 207 3.02 -0.66 -4.31
C SER A 207 3.33 -2.15 -4.36
N VAL A 208 3.64 -2.78 -3.22
CA VAL A 208 4.06 -4.20 -3.15
C VAL A 208 2.93 -5.09 -2.67
N PHE A 209 2.57 -6.11 -3.43
CA PHE A 209 1.47 -7.01 -3.10
C PHE A 209 1.89 -8.48 -3.16
N MET A 210 1.27 -9.29 -2.30
CA MET A 210 1.41 -10.74 -2.29
C MET A 210 0.40 -11.37 -3.27
N PRO A 211 0.84 -12.16 -4.26
CA PRO A 211 -0.05 -12.94 -5.09
C PRO A 211 -0.67 -14.09 -4.32
N VAL A 212 -1.99 -14.23 -4.43
CA VAL A 212 -2.79 -15.23 -3.71
C VAL A 212 -3.92 -15.80 -4.56
N THR A 213 -4.27 -17.04 -4.26
CA THR A 213 -5.49 -17.70 -4.71
C THR A 213 -6.68 -17.27 -3.85
N LYS A 214 -7.89 -17.57 -4.31
CA LYS A 214 -9.11 -17.35 -3.51
C LYS A 214 -9.10 -18.10 -2.17
N GLY A 215 -8.54 -19.31 -2.15
CA GLY A 215 -8.42 -20.11 -0.92
C GLY A 215 -7.48 -19.46 0.10
N GLU A 216 -6.37 -18.90 -0.37
CA GLU A 216 -5.40 -18.21 0.49
C GLU A 216 -5.95 -16.90 1.06
N ILE A 217 -6.76 -16.16 0.30
CA ILE A 217 -7.46 -14.98 0.85
C ILE A 217 -8.33 -15.38 2.04
N PHE A 218 -9.09 -16.46 1.91
CA PHE A 218 -9.92 -16.97 3.01
C PHE A 218 -9.08 -17.36 4.22
N ASP A 219 -7.96 -18.03 4.00
CA ASP A 219 -7.01 -18.38 5.05
C ASP A 219 -6.45 -17.15 5.77
N VAL A 220 -6.07 -16.10 5.04
CA VAL A 220 -5.58 -14.84 5.62
C VAL A 220 -6.67 -14.18 6.47
N ILE A 221 -7.89 -14.04 5.94
CA ILE A 221 -9.03 -13.46 6.65
C ILE A 221 -9.32 -14.23 7.95
N MET A 222 -9.34 -15.56 7.89
CA MET A 222 -9.69 -16.40 9.04
C MET A 222 -8.56 -16.52 10.07
N LYS A 223 -7.33 -16.77 9.63
CA LYS A 223 -6.17 -16.98 10.51
C LYS A 223 -5.72 -15.67 11.15
N LEU A 224 -5.76 -14.57 10.39
CA LEU A 224 -5.32 -13.25 10.87
C LEU A 224 -6.48 -12.39 11.38
N LYS A 225 -7.72 -12.89 11.34
CA LYS A 225 -8.92 -12.11 11.72
C LYS A 225 -8.96 -10.74 11.04
N MET A 226 -8.37 -10.65 9.84
CA MET A 226 -8.35 -9.45 9.04
C MET A 226 -9.71 -9.28 8.37
N ARG A 227 -10.15 -8.03 8.26
CA ARG A 227 -11.23 -7.72 7.33
C ARG A 227 -10.63 -7.55 5.93
N SER A 228 -11.46 -7.81 4.93
CA SER A 228 -11.28 -7.21 3.62
C SER A 228 -12.34 -6.13 3.53
N SER A 229 -11.99 -4.93 3.95
CA SER A 229 -12.88 -3.80 3.72
C SER A 229 -13.01 -3.61 2.21
N HIS A 230 -14.25 -3.45 1.77
CA HIS A 230 -14.52 -3.19 0.37
C HIS A 230 -13.95 -1.82 -0.03
N TYR A 231 -13.97 -1.54 -1.34
CA TYR A 231 -13.70 -0.20 -1.86
C TYR A 231 -14.49 0.86 -1.08
N PRO A 232 -13.96 2.10 -0.94
CA PRO A 232 -14.75 3.21 -0.41
C PRO A 232 -16.09 3.28 -1.14
N LEU A 233 -17.19 3.60 -0.44
CA LEU A 233 -18.52 3.68 -1.07
C LEU A 233 -18.52 4.66 -2.26
N GLU A 234 -17.68 5.67 -2.19
CA GLU A 234 -17.43 6.67 -3.21
C GLU A 234 -16.78 6.06 -4.46
N CYS A 235 -15.93 5.03 -4.31
CA CYS A 235 -15.37 4.28 -5.44
C CYS A 235 -16.42 3.42 -6.14
N LEU A 236 -17.40 2.88 -5.39
CA LEU A 236 -18.50 2.13 -6.00
C LEU A 236 -19.35 3.02 -6.91
N LYS A 237 -19.55 4.29 -6.54
CA LYS A 237 -20.26 5.26 -7.39
C LYS A 237 -19.54 5.56 -8.70
N CYS A 238 -18.20 5.61 -8.71
CA CYS A 238 -17.42 5.75 -9.96
C CYS A 238 -17.53 4.54 -10.89
N LEU A 239 -17.76 3.33 -10.34
CA LEU A 239 -17.96 2.12 -11.13
C LEU A 239 -19.35 2.06 -11.79
N GLU A 240 -20.35 2.70 -11.20
CA GLU A 240 -21.70 2.78 -11.79
C GLU A 240 -21.76 3.76 -12.96
N SER A 241 -20.93 4.81 -12.98
CA SER A 241 -20.94 5.84 -14.04
C SER A 241 -20.21 5.45 -15.33
N SER A 242 -19.50 4.32 -15.35
CA SER A 242 -18.74 3.81 -16.52
C SER A 242 -19.56 2.85 -17.41
N ARG A 243 -20.88 2.78 -17.21
CA ARG A 243 -21.83 2.14 -18.14
C ARG A 243 -22.74 3.19 -18.79
N VAL A 244 -22.24 3.88 -19.81
CA VAL A 244 -23.06 4.59 -20.81
C VAL A 244 -22.51 4.30 -22.19
#